data_AF-A0A6C8S5A3-F1
#
_entry.id   AF-A0A6C8S5A3-F1
#
_cell.length_a   1.000
_cell.length_b   1.000
_cell.length_c   1.000
_cell.angle_alpha   90.00
_cell.angle_beta   90.00
_cell.angle_gamma   90.00
#
_symmetry.space_group_name_H-M   'P 1'
#
loop_
_entity.id
_entity.type
_entity.pdbx_description
1 polymer ?
#
loop_
_entity_poly.entity_id
_entity_poly.type
_entity_poly.pdbx_seq_one_letter_code
_entity_poly.pdbx_strand_id
1 'polypeptide(L)' 'MKRLQAFKFQLRPGGQQEREMRRFAGACRFVFNHALALQNENHEAGNKYIPYGKMASWLVEW' A
#
# COMPACT_ATOMS: atom_id res chain seq x y z
N MET A 1 -22.87 19.14 -31.78
CA MET A 1 -21.67 19.56 -31.03
C MET A 1 -21.68 18.88 -29.67
N LYS A 2 -20.63 18.15 -29.28
CA LYS A 2 -20.58 17.43 -27.99
C LYS A 2 -19.95 18.36 -26.95
N ARG A 3 -20.68 18.71 -25.89
CA ARG A 3 -20.16 19.58 -24.81
C ARG A 3 -19.30 18.73 -23.88
N LEU A 4 -18.00 19.00 -23.82
CA LEU A 4 -17.08 18.36 -22.88
C LEU A 4 -16.99 19.22 -21.62
N GLN A 5 -17.39 18.68 -20.48
CA GLN A 5 -17.26 19.29 -19.16
C GLN A 5 -16.54 18.33 -18.22
N ALA A 6 -15.66 18.87 -17.37
CA ALA A 6 -15.04 18.16 -16.28
C ALA A 6 -15.75 18.50 -14.97
N PHE A 7 -16.00 17.49 -14.14
CA PHE A 7 -16.59 17.66 -12.81
C PHE A 7 -15.55 17.32 -11.75
N LYS A 8 -15.53 18.07 -10.65
CA LYS A 8 -14.69 17.81 -9.49
C LYS A 8 -15.58 17.49 -8.31
N PHE A 9 -15.33 16.35 -7.67
CA PHE A 9 -16.07 15.90 -6.50
C PHE A 9 -15.14 15.80 -5.29
N GLN A 10 -15.69 16.01 -4.11
CA GLN A 10 -15.01 15.78 -2.83
C GLN A 10 -15.74 14.65 -2.11
N LEU A 11 -14.96 13.68 -1.60
CA LEU A 11 -15.48 12.66 -0.70
C LEU A 11 -15.83 13.29 0.66
N ARG A 12 -17.01 12.95 1.17
CA ARG A 12 -17.47 13.34 2.52
C ARG A 12 -17.72 12.09 3.36
N PRO A 13 -16.65 11.42 3.83
CA PRO A 13 -16.79 10.20 4.63
C PRO A 13 -17.36 10.51 6.02
N GLY A 14 -18.13 9.58 6.57
CA GLY A 14 -18.50 9.60 7.99
C GLY A 14 -17.34 9.13 8.88
N GLY A 15 -17.48 9.27 10.20
CA GLY A 15 -16.41 8.90 11.15
C GLY A 15 -15.97 7.43 11.08
N GLN A 16 -16.89 6.49 10.82
CA GLN A 16 -16.54 5.09 10.61
C GLN A 16 -15.73 4.89 9.32
N GLN A 17 -16.17 5.50 8.21
CA GLN A 17 -15.49 5.39 6.93
C GLN A 17 -14.08 5.99 7.02
N GLU A 18 -13.92 7.15 7.65
CA GLU A 18 -12.60 7.73 7.88
C GLU A 18 -11.69 6.80 8.66
N ARG A 19 -12.21 6.17 9.72
CA ARG A 19 -11.44 5.21 10.53
C ARG A 19 -10.99 4.01 9.71
N GLU A 20 -11.87 3.46 8.89
CA GLU A 20 -11.56 2.33 8.00
C GLU A 20 -10.52 2.72 6.95
N MET A 21 -10.69 3.89 6.32
CA MET A 21 -9.71 4.43 5.36
C MET A 21 -8.33 4.62 5.99
N ARG A 22 -8.26 5.17 7.22
CA ARG A 22 -7.00 5.35 7.94
C ARG A 22 -6.35 4.01 8.30
N ARG A 23 -7.13 3.02 8.74
CA ARG A 23 -6.63 1.65 9.02
C ARG A 23 -6.07 1.01 7.76
N PHE A 24 -6.79 1.09 6.65
CA PHE A 24 -6.35 0.57 5.36
C PHE A 24 -5.04 1.24 4.91
N ALA A 25 -5.00 2.57 4.89
CA ALA A 25 -3.80 3.32 4.51
C ALA A 25 -2.60 3.01 5.44
N GLY A 26 -2.85 2.86 6.74
CA GLY A 26 -1.85 2.46 7.72
C GLY A 26 -1.29 1.07 7.44
N ALA A 27 -2.16 0.08 7.20
CA ALA A 27 -1.76 -1.28 6.87
C ALA A 27 -0.93 -1.34 5.58
N CYS A 28 -1.36 -0.65 4.52
CA CYS A 28 -0.60 -0.57 3.27
C CYS A 28 0.80 0.04 3.47
N ARG A 29 0.88 1.12 4.27
CA ARG A 29 2.16 1.77 4.59
C ARG A 29 3.07 0.86 5.39
N PHE A 30 2.53 0.12 6.36
CA PHE A 30 3.28 -0.86 7.15
C PHE A 30 3.84 -1.96 6.24
N VAL A 31 2.99 -2.64 5.46
CA VAL A 31 3.38 -3.72 4.56
C VAL A 31 4.49 -3.29 3.61
N PHE A 32 4.33 -2.11 2.98
CA PHE A 32 5.33 -1.60 2.04
C PHE A 32 6.68 -1.32 2.72
N ASN A 33 6.67 -0.59 3.83
CA ASN A 33 7.90 -0.22 4.53
C ASN A 33 8.62 -1.44 5.09
N HIS A 34 7.86 -2.41 5.63
CA HIS A 34 8.44 -3.60 6.22
C HIS A 34 9.04 -4.53 5.16
N ALA A 35 8.33 -4.76 4.04
CA ALA A 35 8.88 -5.51 2.90
C ALA A 35 10.12 -4.83 2.30
N LEU A 36 10.10 -3.49 2.19
CA LEU A 36 11.25 -2.73 1.72
C LEU A 36 12.46 -2.86 2.63
N ALA A 37 12.27 -2.85 3.95
CA ALA A 37 13.35 -3.04 4.92
C ALA A 37 14.01 -4.42 4.74
N LEU A 38 13.21 -5.50 4.68
CA LEU A 38 13.72 -6.86 4.44
C LEU A 38 14.43 -6.97 3.08
N GLN A 39 13.90 -6.31 2.05
CA GLN A 39 14.51 -6.30 0.72
C GLN A 39 15.87 -5.57 0.72
N ASN A 40 16.00 -4.49 1.49
CA ASN A 40 17.24 -3.76 1.66
C ASN A 40 18.27 -4.58 2.44
N GLU A 41 17.89 -5.18 3.57
CA GLU A 41 18.75 -6.08 4.35
C GLU A 41 19.27 -7.25 3.49
N ASN A 42 18.39 -7.85 2.69
CA ASN A 42 18.77 -8.90 1.75
C ASN A 42 19.75 -8.39 0.67
N HIS A 43 19.56 -7.17 0.18
CA HIS A 43 20.47 -6.56 -0.79
C HIS A 43 21.84 -6.24 -0.18
N GLU A 44 21.88 -5.70 1.04
CA GLU A 44 23.11 -5.44 1.79
C GLU A 44 23.90 -6.73 2.07
N ALA A 45 23.21 -7.85 2.27
CA ALA A 45 23.82 -9.18 2.36
C ALA A 45 24.33 -9.73 1.01
N GLY A 46 24.21 -8.98 -0.09
CA GLY A 46 24.66 -9.38 -1.43
C GLY A 46 23.73 -10.34 -2.16
N ASN A 47 22.53 -10.59 -1.64
CA ASN A 47 21.58 -11.51 -2.26
C ASN A 47 20.78 -10.84 -3.39
N LYS A 48 20.20 -11.68 -4.25
CA LYS A 48 19.32 -11.23 -5.34
C LYS A 48 18.00 -10.70 -4.79
N TYR A 49 17.36 -9.84 -5.58
CA TYR A 49 16.03 -9.30 -5.29
C TYR A 49 15.00 -10.40 -4.98
N ILE A 50 14.16 -10.18 -3.96
CA ILE A 50 13.12 -11.12 -3.54
C ILE A 50 11.87 -10.83 -4.39
N PRO A 51 11.39 -11.76 -5.21
CA PRO A 51 10.21 -11.53 -6.03
C PRO A 51 8.95 -11.30 -5.19
N TYR A 52 8.01 -10.52 -5.73
CA TYR A 52 6.72 -10.22 -5.08
C TYR A 52 6.00 -11.47 -4.56
N GLY A 53 5.98 -12.57 -5.32
CA GLY A 53 5.28 -13.79 -4.88
C GLY A 53 5.80 -14.34 -3.54
N LYS A 54 7.10 -14.21 -3.28
CA LYS A 54 7.71 -14.59 -2.00
C LYS A 54 7.46 -13.55 -0.90
N MET A 55 7.44 -12.26 -1.26
CA MET A 55 7.10 -11.22 -0.29
C MET A 55 5.63 -11.29 0.13
N ALA A 56 4.73 -11.62 -0.79
CA ALA A 56 3.30 -11.75 -0.54
C ALA A 56 2.96 -12.88 0.43
N SER A 57 3.76 -13.96 0.48
CA SER A 57 3.56 -15.03 1.48
C SER A 57 3.84 -14.58 2.91
N TRP A 58 4.63 -13.52 3.13
CA TRP A 58 4.88 -12.97 4.47
C TRP A 58 3.65 -12.30 5.07
N LEU A 59 2.68 -11.89 4.24
CA LEU A 59 1.43 -11.28 4.72
C LEU A 59 0.60 -12.18 5.62
N VAL A 60 0.81 -13.50 5.57
CA VAL A 60 0.13 -14.44 6.46
C VAL A 60 0.71 -14.39 7.88
N GLU A 61 1.98 -13.99 8.01
CA GLU A 61 2.69 -13.89 9.29
C GLU A 61 2.57 -12.51 9.94
N TRP A 62 2.22 -11.48 9.16
CA TRP A 62 2.08 -10.08 9.58
C TRP A 62 0.64 -9.72 9.95
#